data_AF-A0A2E1ISY4-F1
#
_entry.id   AF-A0A2E1ISY4-F1
#
_cell.length_a   1.000
_cell.length_b   1.000
_cell.length_c   1.000
_cell.angle_alpha   90.00
_cell.angle_beta   90.00
_cell.angle_gamma   90.00
#
_symmetry.space_group_name_H-M   'P 1'
#
loop_
_entity.id
_entity.type
_entity.pdbx_description
1 polymer ?
#
loop_
_entity_poly.entity_id
_entity_poly.type
_entity_poly.pdbx_seq_one_letter_code
_entity_poly.pdbx_strand_id
1 'polypeptide(L)' 'MGFEGPLHECSIYDSEIAGEKLRAMLSMGQSQPWQDALESIIGTRELSGTAMLNYYAPLKEWLDVQNEGRSCGW' A
#
# COMPACT_ATOMS: atom_id res chain seq x y z
N MET A 1 2.51 7.51 -11.31
CA MET A 1 3.48 7.33 -10.20
C MET A 1 4.53 6.39 -10.72
N GLY A 2 5.74 6.90 -10.96
CA GLY A 2 6.84 6.19 -11.62
C GLY A 2 8.00 5.96 -10.65
N PHE A 3 7.70 5.46 -9.45
CA PHE A 3 8.73 5.04 -8.51
C PHE A 3 9.13 3.60 -8.84
N GLU A 4 10.43 3.37 -9.01
CA GLU A 4 11.02 2.05 -9.21
C GLU A 4 11.88 1.71 -7.99
N GLY A 5 11.61 0.57 -7.35
CA GLY A 5 12.34 0.12 -6.16
C GLY A 5 11.42 -0.49 -5.09
N PRO A 6 11.99 -0.88 -3.93
CA PRO A 6 11.23 -1.38 -2.79
C PRO A 6 10.22 -0.34 -2.29
N LEU A 7 8.97 -0.75 -2.06
CA LEU A 7 7.88 0.18 -1.73
C LEU A 7 8.16 1.03 -0.47
N HIS A 8 8.92 0.50 0.48
CA HIS A 8 9.27 1.21 1.72
C HIS A 8 10.27 2.36 1.54
N GLU A 9 10.87 2.50 0.36
CA GLU A 9 11.75 3.63 -0.01
C GLU A 9 11.01 4.72 -0.80
N CYS A 10 9.76 4.46 -1.19
CA CYS A 10 8.95 5.41 -1.97
C CYS A 10 8.67 6.68 -1.17
N SER A 11 8.81 7.84 -1.81
CA SER A 11 8.36 9.13 -1.29
C SER A 11 7.38 9.77 -2.28
N ILE A 12 6.27 10.31 -1.74
CA ILE A 12 5.30 11.12 -2.49
C ILE A 12 5.53 12.63 -2.32
N TYR A 13 6.62 13.03 -1.67
CA TYR A 13 6.99 14.44 -1.55
C TYR A 13 7.13 15.08 -2.95
N ASP A 14 6.62 16.31 -3.09
CA ASP A 14 6.62 17.07 -4.35
C ASP A 14 5.87 16.42 -5.52
N SER A 15 5.04 15.39 -5.27
CA SER A 15 4.20 14.77 -6.28
C SER A 15 2.83 15.44 -6.35
N GLU A 16 2.65 16.36 -7.30
CA GLU A 16 1.36 17.01 -7.55
C GLU A 16 0.25 16.00 -7.83
N ILE A 17 0.52 15.01 -8.69
CA ILE A 17 -0.43 13.94 -9.05
C ILE A 17 -0.86 13.14 -7.81
N ALA A 18 0.06 12.82 -6.90
CA ALA A 18 -0.28 12.13 -5.66
C ALA A 18 -1.14 13.01 -4.75
N GLY A 19 -0.78 14.28 -4.63
CA GLY A 19 -1.52 15.26 -3.84
C GLY A 19 -2.94 15.49 -4.36
N GLU A 20 -3.14 15.57 -5.68
CA GLU A 20 -4.46 15.71 -6.30
C GLU A 20 -5.38 14.53 -5.97
N LYS A 21 -4.90 13.30 -6.16
CA LYS A 21 -5.67 12.09 -5.83
C LYS A 21 -6.02 12.03 -4.34
N LEU A 22 -5.05 12.31 -3.47
CA LEU A 22 -5.26 12.28 -2.03
C LEU A 22 -6.26 13.36 -1.59
N ARG A 23 -6.15 14.60 -2.10
CA ARG A 23 -7.11 15.68 -1.81
C ARG A 23 -8.52 15.34 -2.28
N ALA A 24 -8.66 14.78 -3.49
CA ALA A 24 -9.96 14.39 -4.02
C ALA A 24 -10.65 13.39 -3.10
N MET A 25 -9.95 12.32 -2.70
CA MET A 25 -10.49 11.33 -1.77
C MET A 25 -10.80 11.92 -0.39
N LEU A 26 -9.87 12.68 0.22
CA LEU A 26 -10.06 13.28 1.54
C LEU A 26 -11.22 14.29 1.58
N SER A 27 -11.45 15.02 0.48
CA SER A 27 -12.54 16.00 0.38
C SER A 27 -13.93 15.38 0.49
N MET A 28 -14.07 14.08 0.24
CA MET A 28 -15.34 13.36 0.37
C MET A 28 -15.80 13.27 1.83
N GLY A 29 -14.86 13.28 2.78
CA GLY A 29 -15.16 13.13 4.21
C GLY A 29 -16.03 11.90 4.51
N GLN A 30 -17.07 12.10 5.31
CA GLN A 30 -18.06 11.05 5.63
C GLN A 30 -19.32 11.11 4.76
N SER A 31 -19.31 11.90 3.67
CA SER A 31 -20.49 12.08 2.83
C SER A 31 -20.81 10.88 1.92
N GLN A 32 -19.84 9.99 1.72
CA GLN A 32 -19.94 8.80 0.88
C GLN A 32 -19.58 7.53 1.68
N PRO A 33 -20.06 6.35 1.28
CA PRO A 33 -19.53 5.09 1.78
C PRO A 33 -18.01 5.03 1.62
N TRP A 34 -17.32 4.49 2.61
CA TRP A 34 -15.85 4.45 2.62
C TRP A 34 -15.28 3.66 1.42
N GLN A 35 -16.04 2.71 0.86
CA GLN A 35 -15.65 1.96 -0.32
C GLN A 35 -15.59 2.84 -1.58
N ASP A 36 -16.44 3.86 -1.67
CA ASP A 36 -16.47 4.80 -2.79
C ASP A 36 -15.24 5.72 -2.70
N ALA A 37 -14.93 6.18 -1.48
CA ALA A 37 -13.70 6.93 -1.21
C ALA A 37 -12.45 6.08 -1.53
N LEU A 38 -12.43 4.80 -1.13
CA LEU A 38 -11.35 3.87 -1.43
C LEU A 38 -11.17 3.67 -2.95
N GLU A 39 -12.26 3.40 -3.66
CA GLU A 39 -12.27 3.20 -5.10
C GLU A 39 -11.73 4.42 -5.85
N SER A 40 -12.02 5.64 -5.38
CA SER A 40 -11.53 6.87 -6.00
C SER A 40 -10.01 7.00 -6.03
N ILE A 41 -9.29 6.31 -5.12
CA ILE A 41 -7.83 6.41 -4.99
C ILE A 41 -7.11 5.15 -5.47
N ILE A 42 -7.60 3.96 -5.14
CA ILE A 42 -6.97 2.68 -5.51
C ILE A 42 -7.66 1.95 -6.67
N GLY A 43 -8.77 2.46 -7.19
CA GLY A 43 -9.47 1.90 -8.35
C GLY A 43 -10.29 0.63 -8.07
N THR A 44 -10.48 0.26 -6.79
CA THR A 44 -11.31 -0.87 -6.37
C THR A 44 -12.02 -0.57 -5.06
N ARG A 45 -13.20 -1.17 -4.88
CA ARG A 45 -14.01 -1.12 -3.65
C ARG A 45 -13.54 -2.12 -2.60
N GLU A 46 -12.74 -3.09 -3.00
CA GLU A 46 -12.32 -4.21 -2.16
C GLU A 46 -11.02 -3.89 -1.41
N LEU A 47 -11.01 -4.14 -0.11
CA LEU A 47 -9.81 -4.04 0.70
C LEU A 47 -8.92 -5.27 0.47
N SER A 48 -7.63 -5.06 0.23
CA SER A 48 -6.64 -6.12 0.04
C SER A 48 -5.42 -5.93 0.93
N GLY A 49 -4.90 -7.03 1.47
CA GLY A 49 -3.64 -7.08 2.21
C GLY A 49 -2.38 -7.01 1.32
N THR A 50 -2.53 -7.05 -0.01
CA THR A 50 -1.40 -7.11 -0.95
C THR A 50 -0.44 -5.94 -0.81
N ALA A 51 -0.92 -4.72 -0.55
CA ALA A 51 -0.04 -3.55 -0.36
C ALA A 51 0.89 -3.72 0.86
N MET A 52 0.39 -4.34 1.93
CA MET A 52 1.19 -4.62 3.13
C MET A 52 2.24 -5.70 2.86
N LEU A 53 1.87 -6.75 2.12
CA LEU A 53 2.80 -7.80 1.71
C LEU A 53 3.92 -7.24 0.82
N ASN A 54 3.58 -6.35 -0.11
CA ASN A 54 4.57 -5.70 -0.99
C ASN A 54 5.53 -4.78 -0.22
N TYR A 55 5.03 -4.05 0.77
CA TYR A 55 5.86 -3.18 1.62
C TYR A 55 6.93 -3.99 2.38
N TYR A 56 6.52 -5.13 2.94
CA TYR A 56 7.40 -6.01 3.72
C TYR A 56 8.11 -7.09 2.90
N ALA A 57 7.99 -7.10 1.57
CA ALA A 57 8.58 -8.16 0.74
C ALA A 57 10.08 -8.39 1.01
N PRO A 58 10.93 -7.35 1.15
CA PRO A 58 12.36 -7.56 1.46
C PRO A 58 12.61 -8.16 2.84
N LEU A 59 11.80 -7.78 3.84
CA LEU A 59 11.88 -8.39 5.17
C LEU A 59 11.43 -9.85 5.13
N LYS A 60 10.37 -10.14 4.36
CA LYS A 60 9.90 -11.51 4.18
C LYS A 60 10.97 -12.39 3.52
N GLU A 61 11.61 -11.92 2.46
CA GLU A 61 12.71 -12.64 1.80
C GLU A 61 13.85 -12.93 2.78
N TRP A 62 14.23 -11.94 3.59
CA TRP A 62 15.23 -12.15 4.64
C TRP A 62 14.79 -13.19 5.67
N LEU A 63 13.54 -13.12 6.13
CA LEU A 63 12.97 -14.09 7.08
C LEU A 63 12.90 -15.51 6.52
N ASP A 64 12.61 -15.66 5.23
CA ASP A 64 12.56 -16.97 4.57
C ASP A 64 13.94 -17.66 4.63
N VAL A 65 15.03 -16.91 4.43
CA VAL A 65 16.41 -17.41 4.62
C VAL A 65 16.70 -17.71 6.10
N GLN A 66 16.33 -16.81 7.02
CA GLN A 66 16.61 -17.02 8.45
C GLN A 66 15.84 -18.21 9.05
N ASN A 67 14.74 -18.60 8.42
CA ASN A 67 13.89 -19.68 8.87
C ASN A 67 14.16 -21.02 8.19
N GLU A 68 15.19 -21.10 7.34
CA GLU A 68 15.63 -22.37 6.77
C GLU A 68 15.91 -23.40 7.88
N GLY A 69 15.29 -24.57 7.77
CA GLY A 69 15.42 -25.66 8.74
C GLY A 69 14.60 -25.50 10.03
N ARG A 70 13.85 -24.40 10.20
CA ARG A 70 12.95 -24.19 11.34
C ARG A 70 11.54 -24.68 11.00
N SER A 71 10.84 -25.20 11.99
CA SER A 71 9.39 -25.35 11.89
C SER A 71 8.75 -23.99 12.19
N CYS A 72 8.09 -23.41 11.18
CA CYS A 72 7.37 -22.15 11.32
C CYS A 72 5.88 -22.42 11.47
N GLY A 73 5.30 -21.90 12.54
CA GLY A 73 3.94 -22.23 12.99
C GLY A 73 3.93 -22.31 14.52
N TRP A 74 2.79 -22.70 15.07
CA TRP A 74 2.63 -23.01 16.49
C TRP A 74 2.40 -24.50 16.68
#